data_AF-A0AAN8ZSP5-F1
#
_entry.id   AF-A0AAN8ZSP5-F1
#
_cell.length_a   1.000
_cell.length_b   1.000
_cell.length_c   1.000
_cell.angle_alpha   90.00
_cell.angle_beta   90.00
_cell.angle_gamma   90.00
#
_symmetry.space_group_name_H-M   'P 1'
#
loop_
_entity.id
_entity.type
_entity.pdbx_description
1 polymer ?
#
loop_
_entity_poly.entity_id
_entity_poly.type
_entity_poly.pdbx_seq_one_letter_code
_entity_poly.pdbx_strand_id
1 'polypeptide(L)'
;MASSHAWLKMVDAVEVFILHLQLKAFIQREESSDDPLPDLKSSSMSKAGRAQTSDLSSATFGSEVPLGYGTPCRIAFSKGGIRDIYVIPVSRGISGKLLLVEKLPFRSQRGVVIAAAPLAGLRPIMDENHRTWLHLRIREFDPKFITSESKEYHSNSSSDDLEGRWTLGFSTAEACDAARSLILEETGKQRSSVESLLSPFLQGHIFQNSLSTDL
;
A
#
# COMPACT_ATOMS: atom_id res chain seq x y z
N MET A 1 2.96 -1.76 -30.72
CA MET A 1 2.36 -1.58 -29.36
C MET A 1 3.35 -1.87 -28.22
N ALA A 2 4.29 -2.82 -28.34
CA ALA A 2 5.26 -3.13 -27.27
C ALA A 2 6.25 -1.99 -26.92
N SER A 3 6.67 -1.16 -27.90
CA SER A 3 7.65 -0.09 -27.66
C SER A 3 7.14 1.06 -26.80
N SER A 4 5.84 1.41 -26.93
CA SER A 4 5.22 2.49 -26.16
C SER A 4 5.07 2.14 -24.67
N HIS A 5 4.71 0.89 -24.36
CA HIS A 5 4.67 0.40 -22.99
C HIS A 5 6.06 0.31 -22.34
N ALA A 6 7.08 -0.06 -23.11
CA ALA A 6 8.46 -0.08 -22.62
C ALA A 6 8.96 1.32 -22.29
N TRP A 7 8.66 2.31 -23.15
CA TRP A 7 8.98 3.72 -22.92
C TRP A 7 8.30 4.27 -21.65
N LEU A 8 6.99 4.05 -21.48
CA LEU A 8 6.26 4.52 -20.29
C LEU A 8 6.85 3.95 -19.00
N LYS A 9 7.18 2.65 -18.99
CA LYS A 9 7.84 2.02 -17.84
C LYS A 9 9.20 2.63 -17.53
N MET A 10 9.96 3.02 -18.56
CA MET A 10 11.25 3.67 -18.38
C MET A 10 11.09 5.07 -17.80
N VAL A 11 10.12 5.86 -18.30
CA VAL A 11 9.80 7.18 -17.75
C VAL A 11 9.39 7.07 -16.28
N ASP A 12 8.45 6.18 -15.95
CA ASP A 12 8.03 5.93 -14.57
C ASP A 12 9.22 5.56 -13.67
N ALA A 13 10.13 4.70 -14.17
CA ALA A 13 11.32 4.29 -13.42
C ALA A 13 12.29 5.45 -13.17
N VAL A 14 12.48 6.33 -14.17
CA VAL A 14 13.34 7.52 -14.03
C VAL A 14 12.71 8.53 -13.07
N GLU A 15 11.40 8.76 -13.13
CA GLU A 15 10.70 9.64 -12.19
C GLU A 15 10.81 9.14 -10.75
N VAL A 16 10.58 7.85 -10.52
CA VAL A 16 10.76 7.22 -9.21
C VAL A 16 12.21 7.33 -8.73
N PHE A 17 13.18 7.15 -9.63
CA PHE A 17 14.60 7.27 -9.30
C PHE A 17 14.98 8.70 -8.90
N ILE A 18 14.51 9.70 -9.65
CA ILE A 18 14.74 11.13 -9.34
C ILE A 18 14.10 11.48 -7.99
N LEU A 19 12.84 11.07 -7.78
CA LEU A 19 12.14 11.29 -6.52
C LEU A 19 12.89 10.64 -5.34
N HIS A 20 13.39 9.42 -5.53
CA HIS A 20 14.19 8.73 -4.52
C HIS A 20 15.48 9.49 -4.19
N LEU A 21 16.20 10.00 -5.20
CA LEU A 21 17.39 10.82 -4.99
C LEU A 21 17.08 12.12 -4.24
N GLN A 22 16.00 12.81 -4.62
CA GLN A 22 15.55 14.03 -3.95
C GLN A 22 15.21 13.77 -2.48
N LEU A 23 14.43 12.72 -2.21
CA LEU A 23 14.08 12.33 -0.84
C LEU A 23 15.31 11.92 -0.02
N LYS A 24 16.25 11.18 -0.61
CA LYS A 24 17.48 10.78 0.06
C LYS A 24 18.35 11.98 0.41
N ALA A 25 18.54 12.91 -0.54
CA ALA A 25 19.28 14.15 -0.30
C ALA A 25 18.61 15.01 0.78
N PHE A 26 17.27 15.07 0.77
CA PHE A 26 16.50 15.79 1.78
C PHE A 26 16.70 15.21 3.18
N ILE A 27 16.51 13.89 3.36
CA ILE A 27 16.69 13.20 4.65
C ILE A 27 18.12 13.36 5.18
N GLN A 28 19.13 13.29 4.29
CA GLN A 28 20.53 13.46 4.67
C GLN A 28 20.89 14.91 5.05
N ARG A 29 20.14 15.91 4.56
CA ARG A 29 20.37 17.33 4.87
C ARG A 29 19.84 17.74 6.26
N GLU A 30 18.85 17.00 6.76
CA GLU A 30 18.17 17.22 8.04
C GLU A 30 19.06 17.01 9.28
N GLU A 31 20.27 16.43 9.12
CA GLU A 31 21.25 16.29 10.20
C GLU A 31 21.86 17.62 10.69
N SER A 32 21.51 18.78 10.08
CA SER A 32 22.21 20.05 10.34
C SER A 32 21.40 21.34 10.62
N SER A 33 20.06 21.37 10.64
CA SER A 33 19.33 22.56 11.12
C SER A 33 17.83 22.32 11.34
N ASP A 34 17.30 22.93 12.42
CA ASP A 34 15.90 23.07 12.87
C ASP A 34 14.82 22.30 12.10
N ASP A 35 14.33 21.23 12.74
CA ASP A 35 13.30 20.26 12.32
C ASP A 35 12.07 20.93 11.65
N PRO A 36 11.95 20.91 10.31
CA PRO A 36 10.74 21.30 9.60
C PRO A 36 9.77 20.12 9.44
N LEU A 37 10.08 18.96 10.02
CA LEU A 37 9.39 17.69 9.89
C LEU A 37 8.63 17.17 11.13
N PRO A 38 8.22 17.99 12.13
CA PRO A 38 7.47 17.45 13.27
C PRO A 38 6.13 16.82 12.84
N ASP A 39 5.58 17.21 11.68
CA ASP A 39 4.32 16.68 11.15
C ASP A 39 4.41 15.28 10.54
N LEU A 40 5.61 14.82 10.14
CA LEU A 40 5.80 13.44 9.68
C LEU A 40 5.67 12.44 10.85
N LYS A 41 6.15 12.83 12.04
CA LYS A 41 5.99 12.06 13.29
C LYS A 41 4.58 12.24 13.89
N SER A 42 4.03 13.46 13.85
CA SER A 42 2.71 13.78 14.41
C SER A 42 1.53 13.23 13.60
N SER A 43 1.63 13.09 12.26
CA SER A 43 0.51 12.55 11.47
C SER A 43 0.24 11.06 11.75
N SER A 44 1.22 10.37 12.33
CA SER A 44 1.06 9.01 12.87
C SER A 44 0.42 8.99 14.26
N MET A 45 0.45 10.10 15.01
CA MET A 45 -0.01 10.21 16.40
C MET A 45 -0.68 11.56 16.71
N SER A 46 -2.01 11.54 16.86
CA SER A 46 -2.95 12.65 17.22
C SER A 46 -3.52 13.42 16.01
N LYS A 47 -4.83 13.73 15.91
CA LYS A 47 -5.84 14.07 16.93
C LYS A 47 -7.09 13.18 16.90
N ALA A 48 -7.62 13.00 18.11
CA ALA A 48 -8.94 12.48 18.42
C ALA A 48 -10.04 13.30 17.71
N GLY A 49 -11.07 12.61 17.20
CA GLY A 49 -12.23 13.30 16.64
C GLY A 49 -13.03 12.59 15.53
N ARG A 50 -13.01 11.25 15.42
CA ARG A 50 -14.11 10.49 14.78
C ARG A 50 -14.01 9.00 15.13
N ALA A 51 -14.73 8.60 16.18
CA ALA A 51 -14.65 7.29 16.82
C ALA A 51 -15.26 6.11 16.00
N GLN A 52 -15.31 6.17 14.66
CA GLN A 52 -15.80 5.06 13.84
C GLN A 52 -14.78 4.53 12.83
N THR A 53 -13.89 5.38 12.30
CA THR A 53 -12.81 4.96 11.38
C THR A 53 -11.44 4.83 12.05
N SER A 54 -11.32 5.34 13.29
CA SER A 54 -10.06 5.32 14.05
C SER A 54 -9.61 3.90 14.36
N ASP A 55 -10.56 3.07 14.79
CA ASP A 55 -10.33 1.69 15.25
C ASP A 55 -9.84 0.76 14.13
N LEU A 56 -10.26 1.02 12.88
CA LEU A 56 -9.89 0.19 11.73
C LEU A 56 -8.46 0.42 11.26
N SER A 57 -7.99 1.67 11.22
CA SER A 57 -6.65 2.00 10.74
C SER A 57 -5.53 1.43 11.64
N SER A 58 -5.79 1.35 12.96
CA SER A 58 -4.89 0.73 13.94
C SER A 58 -5.01 -0.78 14.00
N ALA A 59 -6.00 -1.39 13.35
CA ALA A 59 -6.23 -2.81 13.43
C ALA A 59 -5.02 -3.60 12.90
N THR A 60 -4.71 -4.68 13.62
CA THR A 60 -3.64 -5.63 13.32
C THR A 60 -4.19 -7.05 13.47
N PHE A 61 -3.37 -8.05 13.16
CA PHE A 61 -3.75 -9.45 13.36
C PHE A 61 -4.32 -9.69 14.78
N GLY A 62 -5.46 -10.37 14.86
CA GLY A 62 -6.16 -10.64 16.11
C GLY A 62 -7.08 -9.51 16.62
N SER A 63 -7.07 -8.33 16.00
CA SER A 63 -7.96 -7.23 16.39
C SER A 63 -9.41 -7.52 16.01
N GLU A 64 -10.35 -7.20 16.87
CA GLU A 64 -11.78 -7.23 16.56
C GLU A 64 -12.22 -5.96 15.82
N VAL A 65 -12.89 -6.12 14.67
CA VAL A 65 -13.36 -5.01 13.84
C VAL A 65 -14.82 -5.19 13.42
N PRO A 66 -15.58 -4.09 13.22
CA PRO A 66 -16.92 -4.14 12.66
C PRO A 66 -16.90 -4.61 11.20
N LEU A 67 -17.81 -5.51 10.84
CA LEU A 67 -17.93 -6.06 9.48
C LEU A 67 -18.72 -5.16 8.52
N GLY A 68 -19.40 -4.13 9.01
CA GLY A 68 -20.28 -3.28 8.21
C GLY A 68 -19.59 -2.51 7.07
N TYR A 69 -18.25 -2.43 7.08
CA TYR A 69 -17.44 -1.79 6.05
C TYR A 69 -16.77 -2.79 5.09
N GLY A 70 -17.01 -4.10 5.28
CA GLY A 70 -16.34 -5.14 4.53
C GLY A 70 -17.18 -5.74 3.42
N THR A 71 -16.52 -6.07 2.32
CA THR A 71 -17.14 -6.85 1.24
C THR A 71 -16.93 -8.34 1.53
N PRO A 72 -17.99 -9.16 1.61
CA PRO A 72 -17.87 -10.59 1.84
C PRO A 72 -17.22 -11.28 0.63
N CYS A 73 -16.24 -12.15 0.90
CA CYS A 73 -15.53 -12.92 -0.11
C CYS A 73 -14.97 -14.22 0.47
N ARG A 74 -14.29 -15.00 -0.37
CA ARG A 74 -13.68 -16.27 -0.03
C ARG A 74 -12.20 -16.21 -0.33
N ILE A 75 -11.38 -16.81 0.51
CA ILE A 75 -9.94 -16.96 0.26
C ILE A 75 -9.53 -18.42 0.44
N ALA A 76 -8.67 -18.91 -0.45
CA ALA A 76 -8.02 -20.20 -0.29
C ALA A 76 -6.62 -20.00 0.30
N PHE A 77 -6.36 -20.60 1.46
CA PHE A 77 -5.00 -20.65 2.01
C PHE A 77 -4.34 -21.96 1.62
N SER A 78 -3.04 -21.92 1.31
CA SER A 78 -2.23 -23.08 0.87
C SER A 78 -2.33 -24.30 1.80
N LYS A 79 -2.62 -24.08 3.10
CA LYS A 79 -2.75 -25.13 4.11
C LYS A 79 -4.10 -25.17 4.83
N GLY A 80 -5.09 -24.36 4.41
CA GLY A 80 -6.23 -24.01 5.27
C GLY A 80 -7.62 -24.19 4.68
N GLY A 81 -7.76 -24.75 3.48
CA GLY A 81 -9.03 -24.80 2.77
C GLY A 81 -9.55 -23.42 2.36
N ILE A 82 -10.80 -23.37 1.89
CA ILE A 82 -11.48 -22.12 1.51
C ILE A 82 -12.19 -21.56 2.75
N ARG A 83 -11.95 -20.29 3.08
CA ARG A 83 -12.61 -19.59 4.19
C ARG A 83 -13.46 -18.44 3.68
N ASP A 84 -14.64 -18.28 4.29
CA ASP A 84 -15.47 -17.10 4.09
C ASP A 84 -14.98 -15.98 5.01
N ILE A 85 -14.65 -14.84 4.40
CA ILE A 85 -14.04 -13.69 5.06
C ILE A 85 -14.67 -12.40 4.55
N TYR A 86 -14.27 -11.29 5.16
CA TYR A 86 -14.58 -9.94 4.70
C TYR A 86 -13.29 -9.23 4.36
N VAL A 87 -13.27 -8.52 3.24
CA VAL A 87 -12.16 -7.64 2.87
C VAL A 87 -12.51 -6.20 3.21
N ILE A 88 -11.63 -5.51 3.95
CA ILE A 88 -11.82 -4.12 4.38
C ILE A 88 -10.57 -3.30 4.03
N PRO A 89 -10.59 -2.51 2.94
CA PRO A 89 -9.55 -1.52 2.71
C PRO A 89 -9.76 -0.31 3.63
N VAL A 90 -8.68 0.19 4.22
CA VAL A 90 -8.71 1.38 5.08
C VAL A 90 -7.45 2.21 4.90
N SER A 91 -7.63 3.52 4.71
CA SER A 91 -6.56 4.51 4.68
C SER A 91 -6.78 5.58 5.75
N ARG A 92 -5.67 6.06 6.32
CA ARG A 92 -5.63 7.19 7.26
C ARG A 92 -4.31 7.93 7.06
N GLY A 93 -4.39 9.12 6.44
CA GLY A 93 -3.20 9.90 6.10
C GLY A 93 -2.26 9.07 5.23
N ILE A 94 -0.99 8.98 5.64
CA ILE A 94 0.04 8.20 4.92
C ILE A 94 -0.02 6.69 5.19
N SER A 95 -0.85 6.23 6.12
CA SER A 95 -1.01 4.81 6.45
C SER A 95 -2.20 4.20 5.72
N GLY A 96 -2.04 3.01 5.16
CA GLY A 96 -3.11 2.31 4.46
C GLY A 96 -2.92 0.81 4.52
N LYS A 97 -3.98 0.08 4.85
CA LYS A 97 -3.98 -1.38 4.98
C LYS A 97 -5.25 -1.99 4.36
N LEU A 98 -5.09 -3.18 3.81
CA LEU A 98 -6.17 -4.09 3.45
C LEU A 98 -6.27 -5.15 4.54
N LEU A 99 -7.44 -5.26 5.19
CA LEU A 99 -7.69 -6.24 6.23
C LEU A 99 -8.49 -7.42 5.66
N LEU A 100 -8.07 -8.64 6.00
CA LEU A 100 -8.88 -9.85 5.85
C LEU A 100 -9.46 -10.21 7.21
N VAL A 101 -10.78 -10.31 7.30
CA VAL A 101 -11.50 -10.43 8.55
C VAL A 101 -12.37 -11.67 8.54
N GLU A 102 -12.18 -12.55 9.53
CA GLU A 102 -13.01 -13.73 9.74
C GLU A 102 -14.17 -13.40 10.68
N LYS A 103 -15.40 -13.74 10.27
CA LYS A 103 -16.60 -13.46 11.07
C LYS A 103 -16.62 -14.31 12.34
N LEU A 104 -16.95 -13.69 13.48
CA LEU A 104 -17.10 -14.42 14.74
C LEU A 104 -18.44 -15.18 14.78
N PRO A 105 -18.46 -16.47 15.22
CA PRO A 105 -19.65 -17.32 15.16
C PRO A 105 -20.85 -16.79 15.95
N PHE A 106 -20.61 -15.99 16.99
CA PHE A 106 -21.67 -15.44 17.86
C PHE A 106 -21.87 -13.93 17.72
N ARG A 107 -21.06 -13.24 16.91
CA ARG A 107 -21.16 -11.79 16.71
C ARG A 107 -21.37 -11.50 15.24
N SER A 108 -22.64 -11.40 14.84
CA SER A 108 -23.01 -11.27 13.42
C SER A 108 -22.43 -10.04 12.72
N GLN A 109 -22.07 -9.00 13.48
CA GLN A 109 -21.58 -7.71 12.97
C GLN A 109 -20.09 -7.45 13.27
N ARG A 110 -19.36 -8.43 13.85
CA ARG A 110 -17.94 -8.28 14.16
C ARG A 110 -17.13 -9.47 13.67
N GLY A 111 -15.87 -9.22 13.37
CA GLY A 111 -14.92 -10.26 13.00
C GLY A 111 -13.53 -9.95 13.52
N VAL A 112 -12.64 -10.92 13.36
CA VAL A 112 -11.24 -10.84 13.78
C VAL A 112 -10.36 -10.73 12.56
N VAL A 113 -9.40 -9.81 12.58
CA VAL A 113 -8.41 -9.67 11.52
C VAL A 113 -7.50 -10.90 11.52
N ILE A 114 -7.51 -11.66 10.43
CA ILE A 114 -6.67 -12.86 10.25
C ILE A 114 -5.46 -12.60 9.35
N ALA A 115 -5.47 -11.50 8.58
CA ALA A 115 -4.34 -11.05 7.81
C ALA A 115 -4.48 -9.56 7.48
N ALA A 116 -3.35 -8.90 7.23
CA ALA A 116 -3.32 -7.53 6.75
C ALA A 116 -2.21 -7.36 5.72
N ALA A 117 -2.45 -6.53 4.71
CA ALA A 117 -1.46 -6.14 3.71
C ALA A 117 -1.41 -4.61 3.58
N PRO A 118 -0.26 -4.00 3.28
CA PRO A 118 -0.21 -2.57 2.97
C PRO A 118 -1.03 -2.25 1.71
N LEU A 119 -1.76 -1.14 1.70
CA LEU A 119 -2.39 -0.62 0.47
C LEU A 119 -1.34 -0.05 -0.49
N ALA A 120 -0.26 0.52 0.06
CA ALA A 120 0.87 0.98 -0.72
C ALA A 120 1.46 -0.17 -1.54
N GLY A 121 1.45 -0.01 -2.87
CA GLY A 121 1.97 -1.01 -3.81
C GLY A 121 1.02 -2.18 -4.10
N LEU A 122 -0.17 -2.23 -3.48
CA LEU A 122 -1.19 -3.23 -3.77
C LEU A 122 -1.79 -3.00 -5.16
N ARG A 123 -1.92 -4.07 -5.94
CA ARG A 123 -2.49 -4.01 -7.30
C ARG A 123 -3.67 -4.98 -7.45
N PRO A 124 -4.91 -4.48 -7.36
CA PRO A 124 -6.10 -5.30 -7.55
C PRO A 124 -6.40 -5.53 -9.04
N ILE A 125 -6.35 -6.78 -9.48
CA ILE A 125 -6.58 -7.21 -10.86
C ILE A 125 -7.69 -8.25 -10.87
N MET A 126 -8.76 -8.01 -11.62
CA MET A 126 -9.79 -9.04 -11.82
C MET A 126 -9.27 -10.11 -12.80
N ASP A 127 -9.61 -11.37 -12.55
CA ASP A 127 -9.27 -12.45 -13.47
C ASP A 127 -10.07 -12.35 -14.78
N GLU A 128 -9.41 -12.60 -15.90
CA GLU A 128 -10.01 -12.50 -17.24
C GLU A 128 -11.02 -13.63 -17.50
N ASN A 129 -10.75 -14.83 -16.97
CA ASN A 129 -11.57 -16.02 -17.16
C ASN A 129 -12.64 -16.16 -16.07
N HIS A 130 -12.38 -15.61 -14.88
CA HIS A 130 -13.21 -15.70 -13.69
C HIS A 130 -13.48 -14.30 -13.13
N ARG A 131 -14.47 -13.59 -13.67
CA ARG A 131 -14.80 -12.21 -13.25
C ARG A 131 -15.21 -12.05 -11.77
N THR A 132 -15.44 -13.16 -11.06
CA THR A 132 -15.68 -13.18 -9.62
C THR A 132 -14.38 -13.27 -8.80
N TRP A 133 -13.21 -13.35 -9.44
CA TRP A 133 -11.93 -13.50 -8.77
C TRP A 133 -11.14 -12.20 -8.86
N LEU A 134 -10.57 -11.80 -7.71
CA LEU A 134 -9.67 -10.66 -7.59
C LEU A 134 -8.30 -11.15 -7.14
N HIS A 135 -7.31 -10.93 -7.98
CA HIS A 135 -5.91 -11.16 -7.68
C HIS A 135 -5.31 -9.91 -7.03
N LEU A 136 -4.71 -10.11 -5.87
CA LEU A 136 -3.99 -9.11 -5.10
C LEU A 136 -2.53 -9.51 -5.03
N ARG A 137 -1.66 -8.67 -5.58
CA ARG A 137 -0.20 -8.82 -5.42
C ARG A 137 0.27 -7.95 -4.26
N ILE A 138 0.62 -8.60 -3.17
CA ILE A 138 1.26 -7.98 -2.01
C ILE A 138 2.74 -7.96 -2.31
N ARG A 139 3.24 -6.78 -2.64
CA ARG A 139 4.67 -6.57 -2.73
C ARG A 139 5.22 -6.58 -1.31
N GLU A 140 6.13 -7.50 -1.01
CA GLU A 140 7.04 -7.29 0.10
C GLU A 140 7.87 -6.05 -0.26
N PHE A 141 7.69 -4.97 0.51
CA PHE A 141 8.64 -3.88 0.46
C PHE A 141 9.87 -4.38 1.21
N ASP A 142 10.85 -4.94 0.49
CA ASP A 142 12.15 -5.27 1.07
C ASP A 142 13.07 -4.04 1.02
N PRO A 143 13.30 -3.33 2.14
CA PRO A 143 14.23 -2.21 2.19
C PRO A 143 15.71 -2.64 2.04
N LYS A 144 16.03 -3.94 1.91
CA LYS A 144 17.42 -4.45 1.75
C LYS A 144 18.14 -4.02 0.46
N PHE A 145 17.58 -3.12 -0.35
CA PHE A 145 18.35 -2.38 -1.35
C PHE A 145 19.50 -1.53 -0.75
N ILE A 146 19.63 -1.46 0.59
CA ILE A 146 20.54 -0.56 1.31
C ILE A 146 21.76 -1.26 1.96
N THR A 147 21.93 -2.59 1.87
CA THR A 147 23.22 -3.20 2.25
C THR A 147 24.05 -3.49 1.01
N SER A 148 24.95 -2.56 0.74
CA SER A 148 25.92 -2.57 -0.36
C SER A 148 26.96 -3.68 -0.25
N GLU A 149 27.56 -3.95 -1.41
CA GLU A 149 28.88 -4.56 -1.65
C GLU A 149 28.94 -6.07 -1.92
N SER A 150 29.14 -6.35 -3.21
CA SER A 150 29.84 -7.51 -3.80
C SER A 150 29.41 -8.89 -3.31
N LYS A 151 28.67 -9.61 -4.17
CA LYS A 151 29.06 -10.97 -4.58
C LYS A 151 28.24 -11.45 -5.77
N GLU A 152 28.99 -11.65 -6.87
CA GLU A 152 28.96 -12.83 -7.73
C GLU A 152 27.61 -13.28 -8.31
N TYR A 153 27.53 -13.13 -9.64
CA TYR A 153 26.63 -13.86 -10.50
C TYR A 153 26.78 -15.38 -10.28
N HIS A 154 25.82 -15.98 -9.57
CA HIS A 154 25.53 -17.41 -9.71
C HIS A 154 24.02 -17.66 -9.76
N SER A 155 23.58 -17.92 -10.99
CA SER A 155 22.52 -18.82 -11.44
C SER A 155 21.50 -19.37 -10.43
N ASN A 156 20.24 -19.17 -10.83
CA ASN A 156 19.16 -20.15 -10.89
C ASN A 156 18.43 -20.58 -9.59
N SER A 157 17.11 -20.50 -9.72
CA SER A 157 16.04 -20.97 -8.84
C SER A 157 15.86 -20.18 -7.54
N SER A 158 14.93 -19.23 -7.58
CA SER A 158 14.22 -18.84 -6.36
C SER A 158 12.75 -18.65 -6.70
N SER A 159 12.02 -19.77 -6.60
CA SER A 159 10.59 -19.86 -6.30
C SER A 159 9.75 -18.59 -6.45
N ASP A 160 8.86 -18.61 -7.44
CA ASP A 160 7.69 -17.73 -7.58
C ASP A 160 6.74 -17.77 -6.33
N ASP A 161 7.06 -18.59 -5.32
CA ASP A 161 6.37 -18.71 -4.02
C ASP A 161 6.68 -17.59 -3.01
N LEU A 162 7.59 -16.66 -3.33
CA LEU A 162 7.88 -15.50 -2.46
C LEU A 162 7.04 -14.26 -2.81
N GLU A 163 6.27 -14.27 -3.90
CA GLU A 163 5.35 -13.17 -4.22
C GLU A 163 4.05 -13.38 -3.43
N GLY A 164 3.82 -12.59 -2.38
CA GLY A 164 2.61 -12.63 -1.56
C GLY A 164 1.37 -12.41 -2.42
N ARG A 165 0.77 -13.49 -2.95
CA ARG A 165 -0.37 -13.44 -3.85
C ARG A 165 -1.62 -13.91 -3.13
N TRP A 166 -2.62 -13.05 -3.01
CA TRP A 166 -3.95 -13.45 -2.56
C TRP A 166 -4.91 -13.49 -3.74
N THR A 167 -5.72 -14.55 -3.79
CA THR A 167 -6.85 -14.65 -4.71
C THR A 167 -8.12 -14.66 -3.88
N LEU A 168 -8.95 -13.64 -4.06
CA LEU A 168 -10.23 -13.48 -3.40
C LEU A 168 -11.36 -13.85 -4.37
N GLY A 169 -12.24 -14.75 -3.96
CA GLY A 169 -13.45 -15.12 -4.71
C GLY A 169 -14.68 -14.42 -4.16
N PHE A 170 -15.44 -13.75 -5.02
CA PHE A 170 -16.68 -13.05 -4.68
C PHE A 170 -17.90 -13.82 -5.18
N SER A 171 -19.06 -13.51 -4.63
CA SER A 171 -20.33 -14.13 -5.06
C SER A 171 -20.75 -13.72 -6.47
N THR A 172 -20.50 -12.46 -6.84
CA THR A 172 -20.84 -11.92 -8.17
C THR A 172 -19.69 -11.07 -8.72
N ALA A 173 -19.72 -10.82 -10.03
CA ALA A 173 -18.77 -9.94 -10.68
C ALA A 173 -18.94 -8.48 -10.21
N GLU A 174 -20.16 -8.02 -9.90
CA GLU A 174 -20.36 -6.68 -9.35
C GLU A 174 -19.73 -6.55 -7.96
N ALA A 175 -19.84 -7.58 -7.11
CA ALA A 175 -19.20 -7.57 -5.80
C ALA A 175 -17.66 -7.54 -5.91
N CYS A 176 -17.10 -8.26 -6.88
CA CYS A 176 -15.67 -8.23 -7.20
C CYS A 176 -15.20 -6.83 -7.65
N ASP A 177 -15.94 -6.21 -8.58
CA ASP A 177 -15.60 -4.88 -9.09
C ASP A 177 -15.81 -3.77 -8.06
N ALA A 178 -16.84 -3.89 -7.21
CA ALA A 178 -17.06 -3.00 -6.08
C ALA A 178 -15.90 -3.09 -5.07
N ALA A 179 -15.45 -4.30 -4.73
CA ALA A 179 -14.29 -4.49 -3.86
C ALA A 179 -13.01 -3.90 -4.49
N ARG A 180 -12.79 -4.13 -5.79
CA ARG A 180 -11.67 -3.55 -6.53
C ARG A 180 -11.71 -2.01 -6.48
N SER A 181 -12.89 -1.42 -6.69
CA SER A 181 -13.10 0.03 -6.66
C SER A 181 -12.79 0.62 -5.28
N LEU A 182 -13.26 -0.02 -4.20
CA LEU A 182 -12.97 0.40 -2.82
C LEU A 182 -11.46 0.35 -2.50
N ILE A 183 -10.76 -0.69 -2.95
CA ILE A 183 -9.31 -0.80 -2.76
C ILE A 183 -8.59 0.35 -3.47
N LEU A 184 -8.97 0.64 -4.72
CA LEU A 184 -8.38 1.73 -5.50
C LEU A 184 -8.70 3.10 -4.88
N GLU A 185 -9.90 3.30 -4.36
CA GLU A 185 -10.31 4.53 -3.68
C GLU A 185 -9.45 4.78 -2.44
N GLU A 186 -9.32 3.79 -1.55
CA GLU A 186 -8.51 3.93 -0.33
C GLU A 186 -7.01 4.06 -0.64
N THR A 187 -6.53 3.39 -1.71
CA THR A 187 -5.17 3.59 -2.21
C THR A 187 -4.97 5.02 -2.72
N GLY A 188 -5.96 5.58 -3.42
CA GLY A 188 -5.97 6.96 -3.87
C GLY A 188 -5.92 7.95 -2.70
N LYS A 189 -6.72 7.74 -1.65
CA LYS A 189 -6.71 8.56 -0.43
C LYS A 189 -5.35 8.54 0.27
N GLN A 190 -4.73 7.37 0.41
CA GLN A 190 -3.37 7.25 0.95
C GLN A 190 -2.37 8.00 0.08
N ARG A 191 -2.44 7.82 -1.25
CA ARG A 191 -1.55 8.49 -2.21
C ARG A 191 -1.66 10.01 -2.14
N SER A 192 -2.87 10.56 -2.19
CA SER A 192 -3.09 12.01 -2.10
C SER A 192 -2.58 12.58 -0.78
N SER A 193 -2.68 11.83 0.32
CA SER A 193 -2.12 12.24 1.61
C SER A 193 -0.59 12.30 1.58
N VAL A 194 0.07 11.32 0.95
CA VAL A 194 1.52 11.32 0.74
C VAL A 194 1.94 12.47 -0.19
N GLU A 195 1.25 12.68 -1.30
CA GLU A 195 1.54 13.76 -2.24
C GLU A 195 1.39 15.13 -1.58
N SER A 196 0.32 15.35 -0.80
CA SER A 196 0.12 16.59 -0.05
C SER A 196 1.23 16.84 0.97
N LEU A 197 1.75 15.78 1.60
CA LEU A 197 2.83 15.87 2.56
C LEU A 197 4.18 16.19 1.89
N LEU A 198 4.41 15.62 0.70
CA LEU A 198 5.65 15.81 -0.05
C LEU A 198 5.67 17.09 -0.90
N SER A 199 4.51 17.62 -1.27
CA SER A 199 4.38 18.77 -2.19
C SER A 199 5.25 19.98 -1.80
N PRO A 200 5.30 20.44 -0.53
CA PRO A 200 6.14 21.58 -0.15
C PRO A 200 7.64 21.35 -0.44
N PHE A 201 8.12 20.11 -0.25
CA PHE A 201 9.52 19.75 -0.44
C PHE A 201 9.88 19.65 -1.91
N LEU A 202 8.98 19.11 -2.74
CA LEU A 202 9.21 18.98 -4.18
C LEU A 202 9.15 20.34 -4.91
N GLN A 203 8.29 21.25 -4.45
CA GLN A 203 8.17 22.59 -5.03
C GLN A 203 9.38 23.49 -4.70
N GLY A 204 9.96 23.35 -3.50
CA GLY A 204 11.09 24.17 -3.04
C GLY A 204 12.42 23.90 -3.73
N HIS A 205 12.65 22.67 -4.23
CA HIS A 205 13.89 22.29 -4.90
C HIS A 205 14.02 22.79 -6.34
N ILE A 206 12.90 23.19 -6.97
CA ILE A 206 12.92 23.75 -8.34
C ILE A 206 13.46 25.20 -8.33
N PHE A 207 13.32 25.94 -7.23
CA PHE A 207 13.69 27.36 -7.15
C PHE A 207 15.07 27.64 -6.51
N GLN A 208 15.72 26.67 -5.87
CA GLN A 208 17.06 26.88 -5.29
C GLN A 208 18.22 26.65 -6.28
N ASN A 209 17.99 25.97 -7.41
CA ASN A 209 19.03 25.77 -8.44
C ASN A 209 19.09 26.91 -9.48
N SER A 210 18.24 27.94 -9.39
CA SER A 210 18.23 29.08 -10.32
C SER A 210 18.83 30.37 -9.75
N LEU A 211 19.44 30.34 -8.56
CA LEU A 211 20.00 31.53 -7.90
C LEU A 211 21.46 31.39 -7.47
N SER A 212 22.23 30.47 -8.06
CA SER A 212 23.68 30.32 -7.77
C SER A 212 24.58 30.37 -9.00
N THR A 213 24.11 31.01 -10.07
CA THR A 213 24.97 31.54 -11.15
C THR A 213 24.74 33.04 -11.21
N ASP A 214 25.35 33.76 -10.28
CA ASP A 214 25.72 35.17 -10.39
C ASP A 214 26.48 35.57 -9.12
N LEU A 215 27.80 35.36 -9.15
CA LEU A 215 28.87 36.17 -8.54
C LEU A 215 30.25 35.59 -8.90
#